data_AF-A0A7K4GKN8-F1
#
_entry.id   AF-A0A7K4GKN8-F1
#
_cell.length_a   1.000
_cell.length_b   1.000
_cell.length_c   1.000
_cell.angle_alpha   90.00
_cell.angle_beta   90.00
_cell.angle_gamma   90.00
#
_symmetry.space_group_name_H-M   'P 1'
#
loop_
_entity.id
_entity.type
_entity.pdbx_description
1 polymer ?
#
loop_
_entity_poly.entity_id
_entity_poly.type
_entity_poly.pdbx_seq_one_letter_code
_entity_poly.pdbx_strand_id
1 'polypeptide(L)'
;MALFSSDPEALIYLLIIGVGLYLLNKFISATLGKSNKIPLKQKMIVNFSLKIFTVLIVVFLVIEGFPIISLIDPTYTAVFTGAISTAIAFASSGIFANFFSGIIMMLIKPFEIGDLVKIDGDKGIIRAISLTKMKLETFDNLIIEKSNAQVISSKIINYTIKLGKKKTFKDFKEKILAPQDIGFKNLYEDITSTKKEFEANLKKAYESFSTKYYPKLYNFTFRMSFPYQKFRVIINEVSNLCKLYHEKNIFRIKPQFDIVDYNISIVVKFRLFTFDAQKIFDFQPKFANDVFNIIHNYKIS
;
A
#
# COMPACT_ATOMS: atom_id res chain seq x y z
N MET A 1 -53.76 17.64 -7.11
CA MET A 1 -54.79 17.07 -8.01
C MET A 1 -54.74 15.57 -7.77
N ALA A 2 -55.84 14.97 -7.33
CA ALA A 2 -55.87 13.54 -7.07
C ALA A 2 -55.64 12.74 -8.36
N LEU A 3 -54.96 11.61 -8.25
CA LEU A 3 -54.68 10.69 -9.36
C LEU A 3 -55.96 10.14 -10.00
N PHE A 4 -57.04 10.04 -9.23
CA PHE A 4 -58.33 9.53 -9.68
C PHE A 4 -59.41 10.61 -9.61
N SER A 5 -60.44 10.47 -10.44
CA SER A 5 -61.48 11.49 -10.58
C SER A 5 -62.51 11.45 -9.44
N SER A 6 -62.72 10.29 -8.83
CA SER A 6 -63.66 10.08 -7.72
C SER A 6 -63.13 9.08 -6.70
N ASP A 7 -63.57 9.18 -5.43
CA ASP A 7 -63.18 8.25 -4.37
C ASP A 7 -63.59 6.79 -4.65
N PRO A 8 -64.78 6.49 -5.25
CA PRO A 8 -65.13 5.13 -5.64
C PRO A 8 -64.18 4.56 -6.71
N GLU A 9 -63.77 5.36 -7.69
CA GLU A 9 -62.76 4.94 -8.67
C GLU A 9 -61.41 4.67 -7.99
N ALA A 10 -60.97 5.55 -7.10
CA ALA A 10 -59.74 5.37 -6.34
C ALA A 10 -59.75 4.06 -5.54
N LEU A 11 -60.88 3.71 -4.93
CA LEU A 11 -61.06 2.46 -4.18
C LEU A 11 -60.99 1.23 -5.10
N ILE A 12 -61.62 1.29 -6.27
CA ILE A 12 -61.56 0.21 -7.27
C ILE A 12 -60.12 -0.01 -7.73
N TYR A 13 -59.39 1.05 -8.10
CA TYR A 13 -57.99 0.92 -8.51
C TYR A 13 -57.08 0.46 -7.38
N LEU A 14 -57.30 0.93 -6.15
CA LEU A 14 -56.56 0.45 -4.99
C LEU A 14 -56.78 -1.05 -4.76
N LEU A 15 -58.02 -1.55 -4.92
CA LEU A 15 -58.30 -2.98 -4.82
C LEU A 15 -57.64 -3.77 -5.95
N ILE A 16 -57.74 -3.30 -7.20
CA ILE A 16 -57.12 -3.98 -8.36
C ILE A 16 -55.60 -4.05 -8.18
N ILE A 17 -54.96 -2.93 -7.87
CA ILE A 17 -53.50 -2.85 -7.68
C ILE A 17 -53.09 -3.62 -6.43
N GLY A 18 -53.84 -3.53 -5.33
CA GLY A 18 -53.59 -4.25 -4.09
C GLY A 18 -53.66 -5.77 -4.27
N VAL A 19 -54.68 -6.26 -4.98
CA VAL A 19 -54.80 -7.69 -5.35
C VAL A 19 -53.66 -8.08 -6.30
N GLY A 20 -53.33 -7.25 -7.29
CA GLY A 20 -52.20 -7.47 -8.19
C GLY A 20 -50.86 -7.61 -7.46
N LEU A 21 -50.56 -6.69 -6.52
CA LEU A 21 -49.36 -6.74 -5.69
C LEU A 21 -49.36 -7.94 -4.74
N TYR A 22 -50.51 -8.31 -4.16
CA TYR A 22 -50.64 -9.51 -3.34
C TYR A 22 -50.35 -10.79 -4.15
N LEU A 23 -50.94 -10.91 -5.35
CA LEU A 23 -50.71 -12.04 -6.25
C LEU A 23 -49.24 -12.09 -6.70
N LEU A 24 -48.65 -10.95 -7.05
CA LEU A 24 -47.24 -10.84 -7.40
C LEU A 24 -46.34 -11.30 -6.25
N ASN A 25 -46.59 -10.81 -5.04
CA ASN A 25 -45.85 -11.23 -3.85
C ASN A 25 -45.99 -12.73 -3.58
N LYS A 26 -47.21 -13.28 -3.71
CA LYS A 26 -47.48 -14.70 -3.54
C LYS A 26 -46.76 -15.53 -4.60
N PHE A 27 -46.79 -15.10 -5.86
CA PHE A 27 -46.11 -15.76 -6.97
C PHE A 27 -44.60 -15.78 -6.79
N ILE A 28 -43.98 -14.63 -6.49
CA ILE A 28 -42.54 -14.54 -6.27
C ILE A 28 -42.14 -15.36 -5.05
N SER A 29 -42.89 -15.25 -3.94
CA SER A 29 -42.62 -16.03 -2.71
C SER A 29 -42.73 -17.54 -2.95
N ALA A 30 -43.72 -17.99 -3.72
CA ALA A 30 -43.90 -19.40 -4.06
C ALA A 30 -42.76 -19.91 -4.96
N THR A 31 -42.32 -19.09 -5.92
CA THR A 31 -41.22 -19.43 -6.83
C THR A 31 -39.89 -19.51 -6.09
N LEU A 32 -39.61 -18.55 -5.20
CA LEU A 32 -38.45 -18.57 -4.32
C LEU A 32 -38.51 -19.74 -3.34
N GLY A 33 -39.69 -20.08 -2.83
CA GLY A 33 -39.92 -21.22 -1.96
C GLY A 33 -39.49 -22.55 -2.58
N LYS A 34 -39.84 -22.77 -3.86
CA LYS A 34 -39.51 -23.99 -4.62
C LYS A 34 -38.02 -24.12 -5.00
N SER A 35 -37.27 -23.02 -4.98
CA SER A 35 -35.85 -23.05 -5.35
C SER A 35 -34.95 -23.41 -4.17
N ASN A 36 -34.42 -24.63 -4.13
CA ASN A 36 -33.41 -25.01 -3.13
C ASN A 36 -32.02 -24.41 -3.38
N LYS A 37 -31.80 -23.81 -4.55
CA LYS A 37 -30.53 -23.17 -4.93
C LYS A 37 -30.33 -21.82 -4.25
N ILE A 38 -31.40 -21.17 -3.80
CA ILE A 38 -31.34 -19.85 -3.17
C ILE A 38 -31.25 -20.02 -1.65
N PRO A 39 -30.24 -19.46 -0.98
CA PRO A 39 -30.12 -19.49 0.47
C PRO A 39 -31.36 -18.91 1.16
N LEU A 40 -31.79 -19.52 2.28
CA LEU A 40 -32.90 -19.06 3.11
C LEU A 40 -32.81 -17.56 3.44
N LYS A 41 -31.61 -17.08 3.82
CA LYS A 41 -31.36 -15.67 4.12
C LYS A 41 -31.73 -14.75 2.96
N GLN A 42 -31.38 -15.12 1.73
CA GLN A 42 -31.69 -14.32 0.55
C GLN A 42 -33.19 -14.31 0.26
N LYS A 43 -33.88 -15.46 0.41
CA LYS A 43 -35.35 -15.53 0.28
C LYS A 43 -36.05 -14.61 1.28
N MET A 44 -35.60 -14.57 2.53
CA MET A 44 -36.16 -13.70 3.57
C MET A 44 -35.98 -12.22 3.21
N ILE A 45 -34.79 -11.83 2.74
CA ILE A 45 -34.53 -10.44 2.32
C ILE A 45 -35.46 -10.04 1.17
N VAL A 46 -35.58 -10.88 0.13
CA VAL A 46 -36.44 -10.57 -1.02
C VAL A 46 -37.91 -10.44 -0.60
N ASN A 47 -38.42 -11.39 0.19
CA ASN A 47 -39.80 -11.34 0.67
C ASN A 47 -40.07 -10.13 1.57
N PHE A 48 -39.10 -9.73 2.40
CA PHE A 48 -39.20 -8.53 3.22
C PHE A 48 -39.22 -7.25 2.38
N SER A 49 -38.31 -7.14 1.40
CA SER A 49 -38.26 -6.02 0.46
C SER A 49 -39.55 -5.87 -0.35
N LEU A 50 -40.11 -6.98 -0.84
CA LEU A 50 -41.37 -6.99 -1.58
C LEU A 50 -42.56 -6.49 -0.74
N LYS A 51 -42.63 -6.91 0.53
CA LYS A 51 -43.67 -6.43 1.46
C LYS A 51 -43.54 -4.93 1.73
N ILE A 52 -42.32 -4.45 2.00
CA ILE A 52 -42.07 -3.01 2.18
C ILE A 52 -42.46 -2.22 0.94
N PHE A 53 -42.07 -2.69 -0.25
CA PHE A 53 -42.39 -2.02 -1.50
C PHE A 53 -43.90 -1.97 -1.75
N THR A 54 -44.61 -3.05 -1.42
CA THR A 54 -46.08 -3.11 -1.50
C THR A 54 -46.73 -2.09 -0.57
N VAL A 55 -46.28 -2.03 0.69
CA VAL A 55 -46.80 -1.04 1.66
C VAL A 55 -46.54 0.38 1.19
N LEU A 56 -45.34 0.68 0.68
CA LEU A 56 -45.01 2.01 0.17
C LEU A 56 -45.88 2.41 -1.03
N ILE A 57 -46.12 1.51 -1.98
CA ILE A 57 -47.01 1.77 -3.12
C ILE A 57 -48.45 2.01 -2.64
N VAL A 58 -48.95 1.17 -1.74
CA VAL A 58 -50.32 1.33 -1.22
C VAL A 58 -50.47 2.66 -0.47
N VAL A 59 -49.51 3.02 0.39
CA VAL A 59 -49.50 4.31 1.09
C VAL A 59 -49.46 5.47 0.11
N PHE A 60 -48.61 5.40 -0.93
CA PHE A 60 -48.55 6.40 -1.98
C PHE A 60 -49.88 6.55 -2.73
N LEU A 61 -50.50 5.43 -3.12
CA LEU A 61 -51.80 5.42 -3.79
C LEU A 61 -52.93 5.92 -2.90
N VAL A 62 -52.86 5.70 -1.58
CA VAL A 62 -53.85 6.28 -0.66
C VAL A 62 -53.69 7.79 -0.66
N ILE A 63 -52.48 8.30 -0.38
CA ILE A 63 -52.21 9.74 -0.23
C ILE A 63 -52.53 10.52 -1.51
N GLU A 64 -52.10 10.03 -2.67
CA GLU A 64 -52.25 10.75 -3.95
C GLU A 64 -53.51 10.32 -4.72
N GLY A 65 -54.08 9.15 -4.43
CA GLY A 65 -55.20 8.57 -5.18
C GLY A 65 -56.55 9.16 -4.82
N PHE A 66 -56.82 9.44 -3.55
CA PHE A 66 -58.16 9.80 -3.10
C PHE A 66 -58.41 11.32 -3.18
N PRO A 67 -59.41 11.78 -3.96
CA PRO A 67 -59.86 13.17 -3.96
C PRO A 67 -60.12 13.74 -2.57
N ILE A 68 -60.69 12.95 -1.65
CA ILE A 68 -60.98 13.44 -0.29
C ILE A 68 -59.71 13.86 0.47
N ILE A 69 -58.56 13.24 0.19
CA ILE A 69 -57.27 13.60 0.82
C ILE A 69 -56.74 14.91 0.24
N SER A 70 -57.07 15.22 -1.02
CA SER A 70 -56.70 16.50 -1.65
C SER A 70 -57.44 17.71 -1.08
N LEU A 71 -58.47 17.49 -0.25
CA LEU A 71 -59.16 18.55 0.51
C LEU A 71 -58.34 19.01 1.72
N ILE A 72 -57.37 18.20 2.17
CA ILE A 72 -56.44 18.57 3.24
C ILE A 72 -55.46 19.61 2.67
N ASP A 73 -55.21 20.69 3.41
CA ASP A 73 -54.24 21.71 3.00
C ASP A 73 -52.88 21.03 2.72
N PRO A 74 -52.32 21.17 1.50
CA PRO A 74 -51.08 20.52 1.12
C PRO A 74 -49.91 20.86 2.05
N THR A 75 -49.98 21.99 2.75
CA THR A 75 -49.00 22.40 3.77
C THR A 75 -48.88 21.37 4.89
N TYR A 76 -49.99 20.83 5.40
CA TYR A 76 -49.96 19.83 6.47
C TYR A 76 -49.34 18.53 5.96
N THR A 77 -49.80 18.04 4.80
CA THR A 77 -49.26 16.83 4.18
C THR A 77 -47.76 16.97 3.91
N ALA A 78 -47.31 18.12 3.40
CA ALA A 78 -45.90 18.40 3.16
C ALA A 78 -45.08 18.43 4.45
N VAL A 79 -45.59 19.04 5.53
CA VAL A 79 -44.91 19.08 6.83
C VAL A 79 -44.80 17.67 7.44
N PHE A 80 -45.88 16.90 7.44
CA PHE A 80 -45.89 15.54 7.98
C PHE A 80 -44.98 14.60 7.18
N THR A 81 -45.09 14.61 5.85
CA THR A 81 -44.24 13.78 4.98
C THR A 81 -42.77 14.21 5.05
N GLY A 82 -42.51 15.51 5.12
CA GLY A 82 -41.17 16.07 5.36
C GLY A 82 -40.57 15.61 6.69
N ALA A 83 -41.34 15.66 7.78
CA ALA A 83 -40.90 15.22 9.09
C ALA A 83 -40.60 13.70 9.13
N ILE A 84 -41.50 12.88 8.58
CA ILE A 84 -41.34 11.42 8.54
C ILE A 84 -40.14 11.02 7.66
N SER A 85 -40.03 11.60 6.46
CA SER A 85 -38.91 11.31 5.56
C SER A 85 -37.56 11.71 6.17
N THR A 86 -37.50 12.86 6.84
CA THR A 86 -36.32 13.32 7.57
C THR A 86 -35.95 12.37 8.72
N ALA A 87 -36.94 11.91 9.50
CA ALA A 87 -36.71 10.95 10.57
C ALA A 87 -36.15 9.62 10.03
N ILE A 88 -36.70 9.10 8.93
CA ILE A 88 -36.19 7.89 8.26
C ILE A 88 -34.77 8.10 7.72
N ALA A 89 -34.48 9.27 7.15
CA ALA A 89 -33.16 9.61 6.65
C ALA A 89 -32.12 9.66 7.78
N PHE A 90 -32.45 10.29 8.91
CA PHE A 90 -31.58 10.31 10.09
C PHE A 90 -31.37 8.91 10.68
N ALA A 91 -32.44 8.11 10.80
CA ALA A 91 -32.35 6.74 11.29
C ALA A 91 -31.46 5.86 10.38
N SER A 92 -31.48 6.11 9.07
CA SER A 92 -30.72 5.33 8.07
C SER A 92 -29.33 5.90 7.76
N SER A 93 -28.97 7.05 8.34
CA SER A 93 -27.73 7.78 8.03
C SER A 93 -26.47 6.91 8.17
N GLY A 94 -26.39 6.07 9.21
CA GLY A 94 -25.27 5.16 9.42
C GLY A 94 -25.11 4.08 8.34
N ILE A 95 -26.19 3.67 7.69
CA ILE A 95 -26.14 2.71 6.58
C ILE A 95 -25.51 3.37 5.36
N PHE A 96 -25.98 4.58 5.01
CA PHE A 96 -25.44 5.36 3.90
C PHE A 96 -23.98 5.74 4.14
N ALA A 97 -23.61 6.13 5.36
CA ALA A 97 -22.24 6.42 5.72
C ALA A 97 -21.33 5.22 5.42
N ASN A 98 -21.71 4.01 5.86
CA ASN A 98 -20.93 2.80 5.60
C ASN A 98 -20.85 2.45 4.11
N PHE A 99 -21.94 2.60 3.38
CA PHE A 99 -22.00 2.36 1.93
C PHE A 99 -21.06 3.29 1.16
N PHE A 100 -21.16 4.61 1.37
CA PHE A 100 -20.30 5.58 0.70
C PHE A 100 -18.84 5.45 1.14
N SER A 101 -18.57 5.18 2.42
CA SER A 101 -17.22 4.87 2.88
C SER A 101 -16.64 3.65 2.17
N GLY A 102 -17.41 2.59 1.96
CA GLY A 102 -16.96 1.44 1.17
C GLY A 102 -16.59 1.79 -0.27
N ILE A 103 -17.43 2.56 -0.97
CA ILE A 103 -17.15 3.04 -2.33
C ILE A 103 -15.88 3.88 -2.36
N ILE A 104 -15.74 4.83 -1.43
CA ILE A 104 -14.57 5.70 -1.34
C ILE A 104 -13.30 4.87 -1.10
N MET A 105 -13.34 3.87 -0.21
CA MET A 105 -12.21 2.97 0.02
C MET A 105 -11.82 2.19 -1.24
N MET A 106 -12.79 1.74 -2.04
CA MET A 106 -12.53 1.03 -3.29
C MET A 106 -11.94 1.93 -4.38
N LEU A 107 -12.34 3.21 -4.42
CA LEU A 107 -11.86 4.18 -5.40
C LEU A 107 -10.48 4.75 -5.03
N ILE A 108 -10.32 5.25 -3.80
CA ILE A 108 -9.09 5.92 -3.35
C ILE A 108 -8.03 4.91 -2.91
N LYS A 109 -8.44 3.71 -2.49
CA LYS A 109 -7.56 2.62 -2.01
C LYS A 109 -6.49 3.13 -1.02
N PRO A 110 -6.87 3.66 0.16
CA PRO A 110 -5.90 4.09 1.18
C PRO A 110 -5.02 2.94 1.71
N PHE A 111 -5.42 1.69 1.47
CA PHE A 111 -4.71 0.46 1.75
C PHE A 111 -5.29 -0.65 0.87
N GLU A 112 -4.55 -1.74 0.70
CA GLU A 112 -4.94 -2.88 -0.13
C GLU A 112 -5.23 -4.15 0.69
N ILE A 113 -5.93 -5.10 0.07
CA ILE A 113 -6.12 -6.43 0.66
C ILE A 113 -4.75 -7.10 0.78
N GLY A 114 -4.43 -7.58 1.97
CA GLY A 114 -3.12 -8.14 2.32
C GLY A 114 -2.20 -7.17 3.07
N ASP A 115 -2.56 -5.88 3.19
CA ASP A 115 -1.78 -4.94 3.98
C ASP A 115 -1.89 -5.22 5.49
N LEU A 116 -0.78 -5.06 6.19
CA LEU A 116 -0.71 -5.07 7.65
C LEU A 116 -0.99 -3.66 8.15
N VAL A 117 -2.09 -3.50 8.89
CA VAL A 117 -2.55 -2.21 9.37
C VAL A 117 -2.85 -2.25 10.87
N LYS A 118 -2.80 -1.09 11.51
CA LYS A 118 -3.39 -0.86 12.84
C LYS A 118 -4.45 0.23 12.73
N ILE A 119 -5.68 -0.13 13.10
CA ILE A 119 -6.88 0.70 12.93
C ILE A 119 -7.62 0.73 14.25
N ASP A 120 -7.64 1.91 14.89
CA ASP A 120 -8.37 2.13 16.15
C ASP A 120 -8.00 1.07 17.21
N GLY A 121 -6.71 0.96 17.51
CA GLY A 121 -6.17 0.02 18.50
C GLY A 121 -5.86 -1.38 17.96
N ASP A 122 -6.65 -1.90 17.03
CA ASP A 122 -6.54 -3.27 16.52
C ASP A 122 -5.51 -3.39 15.40
N LYS A 123 -4.61 -4.37 15.48
CA LYS A 123 -3.56 -4.63 14.49
C LYS A 123 -3.78 -5.98 13.79
N GLY A 124 -3.74 -5.98 12.46
CA GLY A 124 -3.96 -7.19 11.68
C GLY A 124 -3.83 -6.99 10.17
N ILE A 125 -4.06 -8.06 9.42
CA ILE A 125 -4.00 -8.09 7.96
C ILE A 125 -5.40 -7.91 7.39
N ILE A 126 -5.54 -7.01 6.41
CA ILE A 126 -6.83 -6.82 5.73
C ILE A 126 -7.10 -8.02 4.83
N ARG A 127 -8.21 -8.74 5.09
CA ARG A 127 -8.61 -9.90 4.30
C ARG A 127 -9.67 -9.60 3.26
N ALA A 128 -10.60 -8.71 3.57
CA ALA A 128 -11.65 -8.33 2.64
C ALA A 128 -12.19 -6.93 2.96
N ILE A 129 -12.57 -6.21 1.91
CA ILE A 129 -13.31 -4.96 2.00
C ILE A 129 -14.64 -5.21 1.29
N SER A 130 -15.72 -5.29 2.07
CA SER A 130 -17.09 -5.35 1.55
C SER A 130 -17.64 -3.92 1.43
N LEU A 131 -18.85 -3.80 0.88
CA LEU A 131 -19.49 -2.50 0.66
C LEU A 131 -19.74 -1.71 1.96
N THR A 132 -20.00 -2.39 3.08
CA THR A 132 -20.33 -1.73 4.37
C THR A 132 -19.35 -2.05 5.49
N LYS A 133 -18.52 -3.08 5.34
CA LYS A 133 -17.63 -3.58 6.38
C LYS A 133 -16.28 -4.02 5.82
N MET A 134 -15.26 -3.94 6.65
CA MET A 134 -13.92 -4.47 6.40
C MET A 134 -13.61 -5.59 7.39
N LYS A 135 -12.92 -6.63 6.92
CA LYS A 135 -12.46 -7.77 7.70
C LYS A 135 -10.97 -7.67 7.94
N LEU A 136 -10.59 -7.57 9.21
CA LEU A 136 -9.22 -7.53 9.69
C LEU A 136 -8.93 -8.86 10.40
N GLU A 137 -7.90 -9.58 9.96
CA GLU A 137 -7.43 -10.79 10.64
C GLU A 137 -6.27 -10.44 11.57
N THR A 138 -6.45 -10.65 12.87
CA THR A 138 -5.39 -10.43 13.86
C THR A 138 -4.37 -11.57 13.82
N PHE A 139 -3.22 -11.38 14.47
CA PHE A 139 -2.18 -12.41 14.57
C PHE A 139 -2.61 -13.62 15.41
N ASP A 140 -3.68 -13.49 16.17
CA ASP A 140 -4.29 -14.56 16.96
C ASP A 140 -5.35 -15.34 16.14
N ASN A 141 -5.36 -15.18 14.82
CA ASN A 141 -6.33 -15.76 13.88
C ASN A 141 -7.80 -15.38 14.17
N LEU A 142 -8.05 -14.21 14.77
CA LEU A 142 -9.40 -13.69 14.97
C LEU A 142 -9.79 -12.77 13.82
N ILE A 143 -11.04 -12.86 13.37
CA ILE A 143 -11.61 -11.95 12.36
C ILE A 143 -12.37 -10.84 13.07
N ILE A 144 -11.84 -9.62 12.99
CA ILE A 144 -12.51 -8.40 13.44
C ILE A 144 -13.22 -7.76 12.25
N GLU A 145 -14.55 -7.60 12.36
CA GLU A 145 -15.34 -6.83 11.39
C GLU A 145 -15.49 -5.39 11.86
N LYS A 146 -14.92 -4.42 11.13
CA LYS A 146 -15.14 -2.99 11.37
C LYS A 146 -16.05 -2.39 10.30
N SER A 147 -16.89 -1.44 10.71
CA SER A 147 -17.73 -0.70 9.77
C SER A 147 -16.86 0.24 8.92
N ASN A 148 -17.12 0.35 7.62
CA ASN A 148 -16.28 1.14 6.72
C ASN A 148 -16.25 2.63 7.12
N ALA A 149 -17.36 3.15 7.63
CA ALA A 149 -17.44 4.53 8.13
C ALA A 149 -16.49 4.77 9.29
N GLN A 150 -16.46 3.86 10.28
CA GLN A 150 -15.52 3.95 11.41
C GLN A 150 -14.07 3.83 10.95
N VAL A 151 -13.79 2.94 9.99
CA VAL A 151 -12.44 2.74 9.47
C VAL A 151 -11.90 4.02 8.84
N ILE A 152 -12.65 4.65 7.93
CA ILE A 152 -12.23 5.92 7.31
C ILE A 152 -12.07 7.05 8.32
N SER A 153 -12.96 7.15 9.32
CA SER A 153 -12.88 8.22 10.32
C SER A 153 -11.78 7.99 11.37
N SER A 154 -11.22 6.78 11.44
CA SER A 154 -10.23 6.41 12.46
C SER A 154 -8.80 6.69 12.03
N LYS A 155 -7.89 6.72 13.02
CA LYS A 155 -6.45 6.75 12.76
C LYS A 155 -6.00 5.41 12.21
N ILE A 156 -5.53 5.41 10.96
CA ILE A 156 -4.99 4.23 10.27
C ILE A 156 -3.46 4.32 10.24
N ILE A 157 -2.78 3.27 10.69
CA ILE A 157 -1.33 3.09 10.53
C ILE A 157 -1.11 1.90 9.60
N ASN A 158 -0.64 2.13 8.38
CA ASN A 158 -0.29 1.06 7.45
C ASN A 158 1.21 0.75 7.54
N TYR A 159 1.55 -0.50 7.86
CA TYR A 159 2.93 -0.98 8.00
C TYR A 159 3.48 -1.58 6.71
N THR A 160 2.61 -2.01 5.79
CA THR A 160 2.98 -2.69 4.54
C THR A 160 3.02 -1.74 3.36
N ILE A 161 2.34 -0.58 3.45
CA ILE A 161 2.36 0.43 2.40
C ILE A 161 3.81 0.74 2.05
N LYS A 162 4.18 0.41 0.81
CA LYS A 162 5.47 0.77 0.24
C LYS A 162 5.39 2.25 -0.11
N LEU A 163 5.34 3.14 0.90
CA LEU A 163 5.85 4.51 0.71
C LEU A 163 7.24 4.31 0.13
N GLY A 164 7.50 4.84 -1.08
CA GLY A 164 8.79 4.68 -1.75
C GLY A 164 9.89 4.83 -0.70
N LYS A 165 10.53 3.69 -0.37
CA LYS A 165 11.16 3.49 0.95
C LYS A 165 11.96 4.72 1.34
N LYS A 166 11.65 5.35 2.48
CA LYS A 166 12.65 6.20 3.16
C LYS A 166 13.78 5.25 3.52
N LYS A 167 14.79 5.16 2.64
CA LYS A 167 15.92 4.26 2.80
C LYS A 167 16.58 4.64 4.12
N THR A 168 16.44 3.77 5.11
CA THR A 168 17.11 3.97 6.38
C THR A 168 18.60 3.72 6.20
N PHE A 169 19.42 4.22 7.13
CA PHE A 169 20.85 3.89 7.17
C PHE A 169 21.08 2.36 7.15
N LYS A 170 20.15 1.59 7.73
CA LYS A 170 20.16 0.12 7.69
C LYS A 170 19.98 -0.42 6.26
N ASP A 171 19.01 0.09 5.49
CA ASP A 171 18.83 -0.28 4.07
C ASP A 171 20.02 0.13 3.19
N PHE A 172 20.63 1.30 3.47
CA PHE A 172 21.84 1.77 2.78
C PHE A 172 23.05 0.87 3.09
N LYS A 173 23.24 0.51 4.36
CA LYS A 173 24.27 -0.41 4.83
C LYS A 173 24.11 -1.80 4.21
N GLU A 174 22.92 -2.39 4.28
CA GLU A 174 22.64 -3.72 3.72
C GLU A 174 22.84 -3.78 2.20
N LYS A 175 22.52 -2.70 1.46
CA LYS A 175 22.72 -2.66 0.00
C LYS A 175 24.19 -2.49 -0.43
N ILE A 176 25.04 -1.92 0.44
CA ILE A 176 26.49 -1.88 0.24
C ILE A 176 27.12 -3.24 0.56
N LEU A 177 26.56 -4.00 1.50
CA LEU A 177 27.12 -5.25 2.01
C LEU A 177 26.59 -6.53 1.34
N ALA A 178 25.40 -6.53 0.74
CA ALA A 178 24.86 -7.68 0.01
C ALA A 178 25.28 -7.68 -1.48
N PRO A 179 25.70 -8.78 -2.14
CA PRO A 179 26.20 -10.08 -1.68
C PRO A 179 27.73 -10.15 -1.89
N GLN A 180 28.50 -9.66 -0.93
CA GLN A 180 29.97 -9.75 -0.96
C GLN A 180 30.57 -10.31 0.34
N ASP A 181 29.78 -10.35 1.41
CA ASP A 181 30.17 -10.93 2.70
C ASP A 181 29.85 -12.43 2.86
N ILE A 182 29.26 -13.10 1.85
CA ILE A 182 28.95 -14.53 1.94
C ILE A 182 30.21 -15.42 1.77
N GLY A 183 31.38 -14.82 1.47
CA GLY A 183 32.58 -15.55 1.08
C GLY A 183 33.70 -15.72 2.11
N PHE A 184 33.78 -14.96 3.21
CA PHE A 184 34.96 -15.03 4.10
C PHE A 184 34.60 -14.88 5.56
N LYS A 185 34.31 -16.02 6.20
CA LYS A 185 34.13 -16.13 7.66
C LYS A 185 35.47 -16.17 8.43
N ASN A 186 36.61 -16.23 7.75
CA ASN A 186 37.93 -16.39 8.39
C ASN A 186 38.90 -15.29 7.99
N LEU A 187 38.82 -14.14 8.66
CA LEU A 187 39.90 -13.16 8.88
C LEU A 187 39.33 -12.03 9.74
N TYR A 188 38.98 -12.35 10.99
CA TYR A 188 38.46 -11.38 11.94
C TYR A 188 39.28 -11.43 13.21
N GLU A 189 40.26 -10.53 13.30
CA GLU A 189 40.72 -10.06 14.62
C GLU A 189 41.35 -8.65 14.63
N ASP A 190 41.56 -7.98 13.49
CA ASP A 190 42.28 -6.69 13.45
C ASP A 190 41.48 -5.48 12.90
N ILE A 191 40.15 -5.56 12.79
CA ILE A 191 39.34 -4.59 12.01
C ILE A 191 38.40 -3.73 12.89
N THR A 192 38.49 -3.76 14.21
CA THR A 192 37.51 -3.06 15.07
C THR A 192 37.59 -1.52 14.91
N SER A 193 38.80 -0.98 14.73
CA SER A 193 39.03 0.45 14.49
C SER A 193 38.61 0.87 13.07
N THR A 194 39.02 0.11 12.05
CA THR A 194 38.71 0.39 10.64
C THR A 194 37.23 0.25 10.33
N LYS A 195 36.54 -0.71 10.96
CA LYS A 195 35.09 -0.89 10.84
C LYS A 195 34.32 0.26 11.49
N LYS A 196 34.73 0.70 12.68
CA LYS A 196 34.13 1.87 13.35
C LYS A 196 34.34 3.15 12.56
N GLU A 197 35.53 3.36 12.01
CA GLU A 197 35.86 4.51 11.18
C GLU A 197 35.05 4.50 9.87
N PHE A 198 34.93 3.34 9.24
CA PHE A 198 34.09 3.14 8.06
C PHE A 198 32.61 3.38 8.35
N GLU A 199 32.09 2.85 9.46
CA GLU A 199 30.71 3.09 9.91
C GLU A 199 30.44 4.56 10.21
N ALA A 200 31.40 5.27 10.84
CA ALA A 200 31.32 6.69 11.11
C ALA A 200 31.29 7.52 9.80
N ASN A 201 32.12 7.15 8.82
CA ASN A 201 32.16 7.80 7.51
C ASN A 201 30.88 7.55 6.70
N LEU A 202 30.34 6.33 6.72
CA LEU A 202 29.06 6.00 6.09
C LEU A 202 27.90 6.77 6.73
N LYS A 203 27.91 6.91 8.06
CA LYS A 203 26.86 7.63 8.79
C LYS A 203 26.90 9.13 8.49
N LYS A 204 28.08 9.75 8.50
CA LYS A 204 28.26 11.15 8.07
C LYS A 204 27.82 11.38 6.62
N ALA A 205 28.16 10.46 5.71
CA ALA A 205 27.70 10.52 4.33
C ALA A 205 26.17 10.45 4.25
N TYR A 206 25.53 9.54 5.00
CA TYR A 206 24.07 9.42 5.09
C TYR A 206 23.40 10.70 5.62
N GLU A 207 23.96 11.30 6.68
CA GLU A 207 23.43 12.51 7.32
C GLU A 207 23.60 13.78 6.48
N SER A 208 24.60 13.82 5.59
CA SER A 208 24.79 14.93 4.63
C SER A 208 23.71 15.01 3.54
N PHE A 209 22.86 13.98 3.40
CA PHE A 209 21.79 13.98 2.42
C PHE A 209 20.58 14.78 2.92
N SER A 210 20.29 15.92 2.26
CA SER A 210 19.05 16.66 2.46
C SER A 210 17.83 15.79 2.14
N THR A 211 16.79 15.87 2.96
CA THR A 211 15.52 15.13 2.85
C THR A 211 14.73 15.39 1.56
N LYS A 212 15.22 16.27 0.68
CA LYS A 212 14.50 16.77 -0.49
C LYS A 212 15.05 16.28 -1.83
N TYR A 213 16.26 15.73 -1.92
CA TYR A 213 16.79 15.19 -3.17
C TYR A 213 17.88 14.13 -2.92
N TYR A 214 17.62 12.90 -3.36
CA TYR A 214 18.58 11.79 -3.23
C TYR A 214 19.41 11.68 -4.52
N PRO A 215 20.72 11.96 -4.49
CA PRO A 215 21.56 11.83 -5.68
C PRO A 215 21.65 10.35 -6.10
N LYS A 216 21.60 10.08 -7.41
CA LYS A 216 21.87 8.74 -7.97
C LYS A 216 23.34 8.38 -7.68
N LEU A 217 23.56 7.27 -6.97
CA LEU A 217 24.88 6.72 -6.73
C LEU A 217 25.27 5.79 -7.88
N TYR A 218 26.33 6.12 -8.58
CA TYR A 218 26.90 5.32 -9.66
C TYR A 218 28.03 4.44 -9.11
N ASN A 219 28.07 3.21 -9.62
CA ASN A 219 29.01 2.16 -9.25
C ASN A 219 29.72 1.70 -10.52
N PHE A 220 31.05 1.67 -10.49
CA PHE A 220 31.86 1.01 -11.51
C PHE A 220 32.79 -0.01 -10.84
N THR A 221 32.82 -1.22 -11.39
CA THR A 221 33.70 -2.28 -10.93
C THR A 221 34.54 -2.83 -12.05
N PHE A 222 35.81 -3.06 -11.77
CA PHE A 222 36.73 -3.74 -12.68
C PHE A 222 37.61 -4.71 -11.88
N ARG A 223 38.22 -5.67 -12.58
CA ARG A 223 39.09 -6.68 -11.98
C ARG A 223 40.46 -6.57 -12.61
N MET A 224 41.50 -6.74 -11.80
CA MET A 224 42.88 -6.81 -12.26
C MET A 224 43.58 -8.01 -11.64
N SER A 225 44.48 -8.60 -12.41
CA SER A 225 45.31 -9.71 -11.98
C SER A 225 46.61 -9.20 -11.36
N PHE A 226 46.94 -9.69 -10.19
CA PHE A 226 48.15 -9.35 -9.44
C PHE A 226 49.09 -10.57 -9.37
N PRO A 227 50.41 -10.34 -9.41
CA PRO A 227 51.38 -11.39 -9.14
C PRO A 227 51.37 -11.79 -7.65
N TYR A 228 51.68 -13.05 -7.34
CA TYR A 228 51.83 -13.50 -5.95
C TYR A 228 53.05 -12.88 -5.26
N GLN A 229 54.15 -12.74 -6.01
CA GLN A 229 55.38 -12.18 -5.49
C GLN A 229 55.17 -10.71 -5.12
N LYS A 230 55.65 -10.34 -3.93
CA LYS A 230 55.54 -8.98 -3.38
C LYS A 230 54.09 -8.44 -3.29
N PHE A 231 53.07 -9.30 -3.38
CA PHE A 231 51.65 -8.88 -3.33
C PHE A 231 51.33 -7.98 -2.14
N ARG A 232 51.87 -8.30 -0.95
CA ARG A 232 51.67 -7.51 0.27
C ARG A 232 52.21 -6.07 0.16
N VAL A 233 53.28 -5.86 -0.59
CA VAL A 233 53.87 -4.53 -0.82
C VAL A 233 53.02 -3.77 -1.84
N ILE A 234 52.70 -4.43 -2.95
CA ILE A 234 51.88 -3.89 -4.04
C ILE A 234 50.51 -3.44 -3.50
N ILE A 235 49.84 -4.27 -2.70
CA ILE A 235 48.50 -3.96 -2.18
C ILE A 235 48.51 -2.81 -1.16
N ASN A 236 49.62 -2.62 -0.44
CA ASN A 236 49.79 -1.51 0.49
C ASN A 236 49.90 -0.17 -0.27
N GLU A 237 50.64 -0.14 -1.37
CA GLU A 237 50.70 1.04 -2.25
C GLU A 237 49.35 1.34 -2.90
N VAL A 238 48.64 0.32 -3.37
CA VAL A 238 47.28 0.46 -3.90
C VAL A 238 46.34 1.03 -2.81
N SER A 239 46.48 0.61 -1.55
CA SER A 239 45.71 1.17 -0.44
C SER A 239 45.98 2.67 -0.22
N ASN A 240 47.24 3.10 -0.36
CA ASN A 240 47.62 4.51 -0.28
C ASN A 240 47.09 5.31 -1.47
N LEU A 241 47.12 4.73 -2.67
CA LEU A 241 46.51 5.34 -3.87
C LEU A 241 45.01 5.57 -3.64
N CYS A 242 44.29 4.60 -3.09
CA CYS A 242 42.86 4.75 -2.75
C CYS A 242 42.62 5.90 -1.75
N LYS A 243 43.51 6.09 -0.76
CA LYS A 243 43.44 7.22 0.18
C LYS A 243 43.64 8.55 -0.54
N LEU A 244 44.64 8.65 -1.40
CA LEU A 244 44.95 9.86 -2.16
C LEU A 244 43.78 10.29 -3.07
N TYR A 245 43.11 9.34 -3.73
CA TYR A 245 41.92 9.64 -4.54
C TYR A 245 40.70 10.08 -3.70
N HIS A 246 40.63 9.66 -2.44
CA HIS A 246 39.62 10.13 -1.49
C HIS A 246 39.94 11.55 -0.99
N GLU A 247 41.18 11.82 -0.61
CA GLU A 247 41.67 13.13 -0.13
C GLU A 247 41.55 14.21 -1.21
N LYS A 248 41.85 13.87 -2.47
CA LYS A 248 41.63 14.75 -3.64
C LYS A 248 40.15 14.97 -3.98
N ASN A 249 39.24 14.37 -3.22
CA ASN A 249 37.78 14.50 -3.37
C ASN A 249 37.26 14.14 -4.78
N ILE A 250 37.96 13.25 -5.48
CA ILE A 250 37.63 12.86 -6.86
C ILE A 250 36.32 12.06 -6.83
N PHE A 251 36.29 10.94 -6.10
CA PHE A 251 35.12 10.06 -6.02
C PHE A 251 34.21 10.32 -4.81
N ARG A 252 34.58 11.22 -3.87
CA ARG A 252 33.96 11.46 -2.54
C ARG A 252 33.94 10.25 -1.60
N ILE A 253 33.68 9.05 -2.11
CA ILE A 253 33.79 7.78 -1.38
C ILE A 253 35.13 7.16 -1.75
N LYS A 254 35.88 6.68 -0.75
CA LYS A 254 37.17 6.02 -0.97
C LYS A 254 36.99 4.79 -1.87
N PRO A 255 37.79 4.63 -2.95
CA PRO A 255 37.83 3.40 -3.73
C PRO A 255 38.04 2.18 -2.84
N GLN A 256 37.25 1.13 -3.06
CA GLN A 256 37.35 -0.13 -2.32
C GLN A 256 37.94 -1.21 -3.21
N PHE A 257 38.64 -2.17 -2.61
CA PHE A 257 39.15 -3.33 -3.31
C PHE A 257 39.04 -4.58 -2.44
N ASP A 258 38.75 -5.71 -3.07
CA ASP A 258 38.69 -7.02 -2.41
C ASP A 258 39.42 -8.07 -3.25
N ILE A 259 40.01 -9.05 -2.58
CA ILE A 259 40.64 -10.20 -3.22
C ILE A 259 39.58 -11.26 -3.49
N VAL A 260 39.45 -11.70 -4.74
CA VAL A 260 38.35 -12.55 -5.21
C VAL A 260 38.80 -13.98 -5.51
N ASP A 261 40.03 -14.17 -5.97
CA ASP A 261 40.55 -15.50 -6.35
C ASP A 261 42.07 -15.56 -6.08
N TYR A 262 42.55 -16.76 -5.75
CA TYR A 262 43.94 -17.10 -5.44
C TYR A 262 44.44 -18.33 -6.22
N ASN A 263 43.78 -18.75 -7.31
CA ASN A 263 44.16 -19.97 -8.04
C ASN A 263 45.44 -19.84 -8.88
N ILE A 264 45.41 -19.08 -9.98
CA ILE A 264 46.55 -18.96 -10.93
C ILE A 264 47.22 -17.58 -10.83
N SER A 265 46.47 -16.57 -10.40
CA SER A 265 46.93 -15.23 -10.06
C SER A 265 46.02 -14.65 -8.99
N ILE A 266 46.49 -13.64 -8.25
CA ILE A 266 45.65 -12.98 -7.25
C ILE A 266 44.74 -12.00 -7.98
N VAL A 267 43.45 -12.29 -8.06
CA VAL A 267 42.49 -11.40 -8.72
C VAL A 267 41.93 -10.42 -7.71
N VAL A 268 42.17 -9.12 -7.92
CA VAL A 268 41.65 -8.04 -7.09
C VAL A 268 40.53 -7.32 -7.84
N LYS A 269 39.39 -7.18 -7.18
CA LYS A 269 38.22 -6.44 -7.69
C LYS A 269 38.20 -5.05 -7.08
N PHE A 270 38.25 -4.03 -7.92
CA PHE A 270 38.11 -2.64 -7.53
C PHE A 270 36.67 -2.15 -7.67
N ARG A 271 36.26 -1.24 -6.77
CA ARG A 271 34.96 -0.59 -6.78
C ARG A 271 35.12 0.91 -6.61
N LEU A 272 34.61 1.63 -7.59
CA LEU A 272 34.53 3.08 -7.60
C LEU A 272 33.08 3.49 -7.39
N PHE A 273 32.86 4.35 -6.41
CA PHE A 273 31.53 4.88 -6.08
C PHE A 273 31.56 6.39 -6.25
N THR A 274 30.60 6.95 -6.99
CA THR A 274 30.49 8.40 -7.17
C THR A 274 29.04 8.82 -7.39
N PHE A 275 28.73 10.05 -7.01
CA PHE A 275 27.41 10.66 -7.24
C PHE A 275 27.33 11.36 -8.60
N ASP A 276 28.45 11.43 -9.32
CA ASP A 276 28.58 12.05 -10.64
C ASP A 276 29.09 11.00 -11.63
N ALA A 277 28.26 10.69 -12.62
CA ALA A 277 28.58 9.70 -13.65
C ALA A 277 29.76 10.14 -14.54
N GLN A 278 29.92 11.44 -14.80
CA GLN A 278 31.02 11.94 -15.64
C GLN A 278 32.38 11.62 -15.01
N LYS A 279 32.48 11.72 -13.68
CA LYS A 279 33.69 11.36 -12.96
C LYS A 279 34.09 9.90 -13.10
N ILE A 280 33.14 8.98 -13.32
CA ILE A 280 33.50 7.60 -13.65
C ILE A 280 34.23 7.60 -14.98
N PHE A 281 33.63 8.17 -16.02
CA PHE A 281 34.24 8.20 -17.36
C PHE A 281 35.62 8.87 -17.38
N ASP A 282 35.78 9.97 -16.65
CA ASP A 282 37.03 10.77 -16.68
C ASP A 282 38.17 10.16 -15.84
N PHE A 283 37.84 9.53 -14.70
CA PHE A 283 38.85 9.11 -13.72
C PHE A 283 38.98 7.60 -13.56
N GLN A 284 38.03 6.78 -14.03
CA GLN A 284 38.18 5.32 -13.99
C GLN A 284 39.39 4.82 -14.80
N PRO A 285 39.68 5.34 -16.02
CA PRO A 285 40.85 4.88 -16.78
C PRO A 285 42.16 5.31 -16.11
N LYS A 286 42.19 6.53 -15.53
CA LYS A 286 43.36 7.06 -14.81
C LYS A 286 43.67 6.22 -13.57
N PHE A 287 42.65 5.92 -12.77
CA PHE A 287 42.80 5.09 -11.59
C PHE A 287 43.25 3.66 -11.95
N ALA A 288 42.67 3.05 -12.97
CA ALA A 288 43.10 1.73 -13.44
C ALA A 288 44.56 1.74 -13.95
N ASN A 289 44.97 2.82 -14.63
CA ASN A 289 46.34 2.99 -15.11
C ASN A 289 47.34 3.18 -13.95
N ASP A 290 46.98 3.96 -12.92
CA ASP A 290 47.81 4.12 -11.73
C ASP A 290 48.02 2.79 -11.00
N VAL A 291 46.95 1.99 -10.87
CA VAL A 291 47.03 0.63 -10.31
C VAL A 291 47.92 -0.27 -11.18
N PHE A 292 47.78 -0.20 -12.50
CA PHE A 292 48.61 -0.95 -13.45
C PHE A 292 50.10 -0.61 -13.28
N ASN A 293 50.44 0.68 -13.20
CA ASN A 293 51.82 1.14 -13.03
C ASN A 293 52.43 0.61 -11.73
N ILE A 294 51.67 0.61 -10.63
CA ILE A 294 52.11 0.00 -9.37
C ILE A 294 52.43 -1.49 -9.60
N ILE A 295 51.53 -2.26 -10.21
CA ILE A 295 51.76 -3.69 -10.47
C ILE A 295 53.00 -3.91 -11.35
N HIS A 296 53.16 -3.09 -12.40
CA HIS A 296 54.22 -3.22 -13.38
C HIS A 296 55.62 -2.95 -12.79
N ASN A 297 55.76 -1.92 -11.95
CA ASN A 297 57.02 -1.57 -11.28
C ASN A 297 57.57 -2.71 -10.42
N TYR A 298 56.69 -3.53 -9.83
CA TYR A 298 57.07 -4.67 -9.00
C TYR A 298 57.24 -5.98 -9.79
N LYS A 299 56.95 -5.99 -11.08
CA LYS A 299 57.16 -7.16 -11.97
C LYS A 299 58.54 -7.16 -12.62
N ILE A 300 59.19 -5.99 -12.71
CA ILE A 300 60.51 -5.78 -13.33
C ILE A 300 61.66 -5.74 -12.29
N SER A 301 61.32 -5.68 -10.99
CA SER A 301 62.26 -5.67 -9.85
C SER A 301 62.26 -6.96 -9.04
#